data_AF-A0A3D9Q0D1-F1
#
_entry.id   AF-A0A3D9Q0D1-F1
#
_cell.length_a   1.000
_cell.length_b   1.000
_cell.length_c   1.000
_cell.angle_alpha   90.00
_cell.angle_beta   90.00
_cell.angle_gamma   90.00
#
_symmetry.space_group_name_H-M   'P 1'
#
loop_
_entity.id
_entity.type
_entity.pdbx_description
1 polymer ?
#
loop_
_entity_poly.entity_id
_entity_poly.type
_entity_poly.pdbx_seq_one_letter_code
_entity_poly.pdbx_strand_id
1 'polypeptide(L)'
;MKKASLVLLSGIMSVTMLAGCGSNSNNGASGNNASNSSGNSGTNANAGSNNASTNQSSAEPVTIKYVLPGTEPKEWKSVQAEVNKKLLADGVGVQIDKEYIDWGAWEQKINLKLSTNEDFDMFHVMNDWVGLANYAGRGALKDITKEIEEYGPNLKKIIPESVWSGVTKDGKVYGIPAYWYESAVDGSITLNKYLFNKAGVSTDIKNRDQLLDAMEQINSKLNMKLTIPLRGGSAGPADIFQRTYDAYPFTVRDNVAFIGQDGVVKNWVESDMFKQDAQWFRKAYQKKLINPDVLTVKQEQIQDQIKYGKYAFVFGTPNSLNDVQKTYPDAKDEDFSLLRLSPEKDTYRMVNAKNVNVVAANSKHPAEVVKFLNWLYASQDNYDLFMYGIEGKTYNKVGDKGLESIMDPKTNTPLYLQDDWMIGNLNLIRVNQTLLSANKELYKEDKSAKTFYAANFFFDPAPVKAEMGNVQAVYTSDVTPIYRGVIDYDSHIQAALDKLKAAGIDKVLAEYQKQLDAFKASAPTE
;
A
#
# COMPACT_ATOMS: atom_id res chain seq x y z
N MET A 1 -11.36 38.25 50.32
CA MET A 1 -12.43 37.25 50.42
C MET A 1 -11.95 35.92 49.82
N LYS A 2 -11.80 34.92 50.71
CA LYS A 2 -11.81 33.44 50.58
C LYS A 2 -11.15 32.80 49.33
N LYS A 3 -9.92 32.26 49.51
CA LYS A 3 -9.52 30.82 49.69
C LYS A 3 -9.42 30.07 48.33
N ALA A 4 -8.27 29.66 47.77
CA ALA A 4 -7.15 28.83 48.24
C ALA A 4 -7.55 27.43 48.72
N SER A 5 -7.09 26.39 47.98
CA SER A 5 -7.04 24.91 48.21
C SER A 5 -7.53 24.16 46.95
N LEU A 6 -7.02 23.02 46.48
CA LEU A 6 -6.10 22.03 47.03
C LEU A 6 -5.58 21.12 45.87
N VAL A 7 -4.33 20.70 45.99
CA VAL A 7 -3.63 19.66 45.23
C VAL A 7 -4.05 18.26 45.75
N LEU A 8 -3.76 17.22 44.95
CA LEU A 8 -3.81 15.76 45.20
C LEU A 8 -5.09 15.00 44.80
N LEU A 9 -4.96 14.17 43.77
CA LEU A 9 -5.24 12.73 43.91
C LEU A 9 -4.43 11.92 42.89
N SER A 10 -3.34 11.33 43.37
CA SER A 10 -2.65 10.21 42.73
C SER A 10 -3.19 8.91 43.31
N GLY A 11 -3.31 7.88 42.46
CA GLY A 11 -3.29 6.48 42.87
C GLY A 11 -4.66 5.83 43.09
N ILE A 12 -5.04 4.96 42.16
CA ILE A 12 -5.34 3.54 42.41
C ILE A 12 -5.39 2.86 41.04
N MET A 13 -4.30 2.16 40.74
CA MET A 13 -4.20 1.19 39.64
C MET A 13 -4.35 -0.18 40.32
N SER A 14 -5.57 -0.72 40.27
CA SER A 14 -5.86 -2.06 40.80
C SER A 14 -5.81 -3.07 39.66
N VAL A 15 -4.76 -3.88 39.74
CA VAL A 15 -4.51 -5.15 39.06
C VAL A 15 -5.75 -6.06 39.15
N THR A 16 -6.29 -6.50 38.03
CA THR A 16 -7.11 -7.72 37.95
C THR A 16 -6.30 -8.82 37.29
N MET A 17 -6.09 -9.86 38.08
CA MET A 17 -5.27 -11.03 37.83
C MET A 17 -5.93 -11.95 36.78
N LEU A 18 -5.11 -12.47 35.86
CA LEU A 18 -5.36 -13.74 35.19
C LEU A 18 -5.11 -14.89 36.18
N ALA A 19 -6.05 -15.82 36.33
CA ALA A 19 -5.76 -17.23 36.64
C ALA A 19 -7.01 -18.15 36.50
N GLY A 20 -6.83 -19.22 35.69
CA GLY A 20 -7.44 -20.58 35.78
C GLY A 20 -8.94 -20.73 35.48
N CYS A 21 -9.46 -21.81 34.87
CA CYS A 21 -8.97 -23.16 34.53
C CYS A 21 -9.73 -23.64 33.26
N GLY A 22 -9.26 -24.58 32.43
CA GLY A 22 -8.72 -25.91 32.76
C GLY A 22 -9.85 -26.96 32.74
N SER A 23 -9.89 -27.78 31.70
CA SER A 23 -10.77 -28.91 31.41
C SER A 23 -10.92 -29.95 32.54
N ASN A 24 -12.10 -30.58 32.70
CA ASN A 24 -12.24 -32.05 32.61
C ASN A 24 -13.70 -32.54 32.57
N SER A 25 -13.81 -33.77 32.09
CA SER A 25 -14.95 -34.57 31.65
C SER A 25 -15.87 -35.15 32.76
N ASN A 26 -17.12 -35.41 32.35
CA ASN A 26 -17.88 -36.67 32.48
C ASN A 26 -19.13 -36.78 33.40
N ASN A 27 -20.22 -37.17 32.72
CA ASN A 27 -21.26 -38.16 33.06
C ASN A 27 -22.51 -37.86 33.93
N GLY A 28 -23.67 -38.30 33.38
CA GLY A 28 -24.91 -38.66 34.08
C GLY A 28 -26.17 -38.03 33.48
N ALA A 29 -26.75 -38.51 32.37
CA ALA A 29 -27.63 -39.68 32.20
C ALA A 29 -29.15 -39.41 32.37
N SER A 30 -29.87 -39.54 31.24
CA SER A 30 -31.26 -40.04 31.04
C SER A 30 -31.77 -39.41 29.73
N GLY A 31 -32.15 -40.10 28.66
CA GLY A 31 -32.55 -41.49 28.49
C GLY A 31 -33.87 -41.47 27.72
N ASN A 32 -33.88 -41.85 26.44
CA ASN A 32 -34.73 -42.93 25.96
C ASN A 32 -34.48 -43.33 24.50
N ASN A 33 -34.53 -44.64 24.31
CA ASN A 33 -34.32 -45.44 23.11
C ASN A 33 -35.50 -45.42 22.12
N ALA A 34 -35.19 -45.63 20.83
CA ALA A 34 -35.64 -46.76 19.99
C ALA A 34 -35.05 -46.55 18.57
N SER A 35 -34.05 -47.32 18.09
CA SER A 35 -34.12 -48.67 17.48
C SER A 35 -35.16 -48.75 16.34
N ASN A 36 -34.92 -49.20 15.10
CA ASN A 36 -34.06 -50.27 14.57
C ASN A 36 -34.00 -50.10 13.01
N SER A 37 -32.83 -50.18 12.35
CA SER A 37 -32.30 -51.31 11.54
C SER A 37 -32.89 -51.58 10.13
N SER A 38 -31.97 -51.69 9.15
CA SER A 38 -31.94 -52.57 7.95
C SER A 38 -33.11 -52.48 6.94
N GLY A 39 -32.95 -52.23 5.65
CA GLY A 39 -31.95 -52.74 4.70
C GLY A 39 -32.55 -53.89 3.89
N ASN A 40 -32.98 -53.65 2.63
CA ASN A 40 -32.80 -54.58 1.49
C ASN A 40 -33.25 -53.98 0.15
N SER A 41 -32.54 -54.43 -0.87
CA SER A 41 -32.60 -54.22 -2.31
C SER A 41 -33.94 -54.53 -2.99
N GLY A 42 -34.19 -53.86 -4.11
CA GLY A 42 -35.25 -54.19 -5.06
C GLY A 42 -35.06 -53.46 -6.39
N THR A 43 -34.40 -54.12 -7.33
CA THR A 43 -34.27 -53.78 -8.76
C THR A 43 -35.63 -53.64 -9.44
N ASN A 44 -35.81 -52.61 -10.28
CA ASN A 44 -36.64 -52.75 -11.46
C ASN A 44 -36.16 -51.82 -12.58
N ALA A 45 -35.80 -52.45 -13.69
CA ALA A 45 -35.50 -51.82 -14.96
C ALA A 45 -36.80 -51.35 -15.63
N ASN A 46 -36.79 -50.17 -16.23
CA ASN A 46 -37.64 -49.92 -17.39
C ASN A 46 -36.95 -48.98 -18.36
N ALA A 47 -36.92 -49.40 -19.62
CA ALA A 47 -36.32 -48.72 -20.75
C ALA A 47 -37.20 -47.57 -21.24
N GLY A 48 -36.59 -46.46 -21.63
CA GLY A 48 -37.24 -45.32 -22.26
C GLY A 48 -36.22 -44.49 -23.06
N SER A 49 -36.37 -44.54 -24.38
CA SER A 49 -35.50 -43.97 -25.40
C SER A 49 -35.54 -42.43 -25.47
N ASN A 50 -34.39 -41.84 -25.82
CA ASN A 50 -34.16 -40.56 -26.51
C ASN A 50 -34.75 -39.26 -25.93
N ASN A 51 -33.86 -38.45 -25.33
CA ASN A 51 -33.53 -37.14 -25.91
C ASN A 51 -32.24 -36.61 -25.27
N ALA A 52 -31.16 -36.59 -26.05
CA ALA A 52 -29.96 -35.84 -25.74
C ALA A 52 -30.26 -34.34 -25.92
N SER A 53 -30.86 -33.74 -24.89
CA SER A 53 -30.75 -32.31 -24.68
C SER A 53 -29.42 -32.07 -23.97
N THR A 54 -28.51 -31.38 -24.65
CA THR A 54 -27.38 -30.70 -24.03
C THR A 54 -27.90 -29.70 -23.02
N ASN A 55 -28.20 -30.16 -21.81
CA ASN A 55 -28.31 -29.31 -20.64
C ASN A 55 -26.89 -28.90 -20.26
N GLN A 56 -26.41 -27.86 -20.92
CA GLN A 56 -25.39 -26.99 -20.36
C GLN A 56 -26.08 -26.29 -19.18
N SER A 57 -26.09 -26.98 -18.02
CA SER A 57 -26.36 -26.32 -16.75
C SER A 57 -25.31 -25.21 -16.65
N SER A 58 -25.73 -23.97 -16.87
CA SER A 58 -24.89 -22.83 -16.53
C SER A 58 -24.73 -22.92 -15.02
N ALA A 59 -23.60 -23.44 -14.55
CA ALA A 59 -23.25 -23.40 -13.14
C ALA A 59 -23.44 -21.95 -12.68
N GLU A 60 -24.12 -21.77 -11.55
CA GLU A 60 -24.32 -20.43 -11.00
C GLU A 60 -22.94 -19.74 -10.82
N PRO A 61 -22.80 -18.47 -11.21
CA PRO A 61 -21.53 -17.76 -11.05
C PRO A 61 -21.08 -17.76 -9.59
N VAL A 62 -19.78 -17.95 -9.37
CA VAL A 62 -19.19 -17.84 -8.03
C VAL A 62 -18.95 -16.38 -7.70
N THR A 63 -19.46 -15.89 -6.57
CA THR A 63 -19.18 -14.54 -6.10
C THR A 63 -17.89 -14.50 -5.30
N ILE A 64 -16.87 -13.80 -5.82
CA ILE A 64 -15.64 -13.48 -5.08
C ILE A 64 -15.82 -12.20 -4.27
N LYS A 65 -15.38 -12.23 -3.00
CA LYS A 65 -15.39 -11.07 -2.10
C LYS A 65 -14.01 -10.43 -2.03
N TYR A 66 -13.93 -9.17 -2.44
CA TYR A 66 -12.71 -8.36 -2.46
C TYR A 66 -12.72 -7.31 -1.36
N VAL A 67 -11.82 -7.45 -0.39
CA VAL A 67 -11.64 -6.52 0.72
C VAL A 67 -10.52 -5.52 0.41
N LEU A 68 -10.83 -4.23 0.42
CA LEU A 68 -9.88 -3.16 0.10
C LEU A 68 -9.99 -1.95 1.04
N PRO A 69 -8.92 -1.17 1.23
CA PRO A 69 -9.01 0.05 2.00
C PRO A 69 -9.75 1.16 1.21
N GLY A 70 -10.31 2.13 1.93
CA GLY A 70 -10.93 3.32 1.36
C GLY A 70 -12.42 3.44 1.63
N THR A 71 -13.08 4.22 0.78
CA THR A 71 -14.51 4.55 0.88
C THR A 71 -15.23 4.07 -0.37
N GLU A 72 -16.40 3.45 -0.21
CA GLU A 72 -17.20 2.98 -1.34
C GLU A 72 -17.57 4.15 -2.26
N PRO A 73 -17.24 4.10 -3.57
CA PRO A 73 -17.66 5.12 -4.52
C PRO A 73 -19.18 5.14 -4.70
N LYS A 74 -19.75 6.32 -4.91
CA LYS A 74 -21.20 6.52 -4.98
C LYS A 74 -21.91 5.64 -6.02
N GLU A 75 -21.33 5.48 -7.21
CA GLU A 75 -21.92 4.67 -8.28
C GLU A 75 -21.42 3.22 -8.31
N TRP A 76 -20.69 2.74 -7.28
CA TRP A 76 -20.15 1.38 -7.27
C TRP A 76 -21.23 0.32 -7.49
N LYS A 77 -22.41 0.41 -6.86
CA LYS A 77 -23.48 -0.58 -7.05
C LYS A 77 -23.98 -0.66 -8.51
N SER A 78 -24.05 0.47 -9.21
CA SER A 78 -24.42 0.47 -10.63
C SER A 78 -23.30 -0.10 -11.51
N VAL A 79 -22.04 0.21 -11.20
CA VAL A 79 -20.88 -0.30 -11.94
C VAL A 79 -20.71 -1.80 -11.70
N GLN A 80 -20.83 -2.26 -10.45
CA GLN A 80 -20.80 -3.66 -10.05
C GLN A 80 -21.81 -4.49 -10.85
N ALA A 81 -23.04 -3.99 -11.04
CA ALA A 81 -24.05 -4.68 -11.83
C ALA A 81 -23.61 -4.87 -13.29
N GLU A 82 -23.05 -3.85 -13.95
CA GLU A 82 -22.56 -3.96 -15.33
C GLU A 82 -21.28 -4.81 -15.42
N VAL A 83 -20.38 -4.73 -14.44
CA VAL A 83 -19.21 -5.62 -14.35
C VAL A 83 -19.65 -7.09 -14.25
N ASN A 84 -20.56 -7.41 -13.32
CA ASN A 84 -21.04 -8.79 -13.12
C ASN A 84 -21.82 -9.31 -14.33
N LYS A 85 -22.59 -8.45 -15.00
CA LYS A 85 -23.25 -8.77 -16.26
C LYS A 85 -22.24 -9.06 -17.37
N LYS A 86 -21.16 -8.28 -17.47
CA LYS A 86 -20.10 -8.52 -18.46
C LYS A 86 -19.31 -9.80 -18.18
N LEU A 87 -18.97 -10.07 -16.92
CA LEU A 87 -18.33 -11.32 -16.50
C LEU A 87 -19.17 -12.55 -16.87
N LEU A 88 -20.48 -12.48 -16.67
CA LEU A 88 -21.42 -13.53 -17.08
C LEU A 88 -21.47 -13.68 -18.61
N ALA A 89 -21.60 -12.57 -19.34
CA ALA A 89 -21.67 -12.57 -20.80
C ALA A 89 -20.38 -13.11 -21.45
N ASP A 90 -19.23 -12.82 -20.86
CA ASP A 90 -17.92 -13.31 -21.32
C ASP A 90 -17.63 -14.75 -20.85
N GLY A 91 -18.56 -15.40 -20.14
CA GLY A 91 -18.45 -16.80 -19.73
C GLY A 91 -17.42 -17.08 -18.65
N VAL A 92 -17.04 -16.07 -17.85
CA VAL A 92 -15.99 -16.19 -16.82
C VAL A 92 -16.46 -17.03 -15.64
N GLY A 93 -17.77 -17.09 -15.38
CA GLY A 93 -18.36 -17.84 -14.27
C GLY A 93 -18.14 -17.21 -12.89
N VAL A 94 -17.86 -15.91 -12.85
CA VAL A 94 -17.51 -15.16 -11.63
C VAL A 94 -18.37 -13.92 -11.48
N GLN A 95 -18.68 -13.54 -10.25
CA GLN A 95 -19.20 -12.22 -9.86
C GLN A 95 -18.26 -11.59 -8.83
N ILE A 96 -18.14 -10.27 -8.81
CA ILE A 96 -17.33 -9.53 -7.84
C ILE A 96 -18.23 -8.78 -6.84
N ASP A 97 -17.87 -8.88 -5.57
CA ASP A 97 -18.37 -8.01 -4.51
C ASP A 97 -17.22 -7.35 -3.76
N LYS A 98 -17.33 -6.04 -3.51
CA LYS A 98 -16.28 -5.25 -2.86
C LYS A 98 -16.72 -4.84 -1.47
N GLU A 99 -15.84 -5.05 -0.51
CA GLU A 99 -15.96 -4.53 0.85
C GLU A 99 -14.87 -3.47 1.09
N TYR A 100 -15.30 -2.24 1.34
CA TYR A 100 -14.40 -1.14 1.65
C TYR A 100 -14.22 -1.00 3.15
N ILE A 101 -12.96 -0.91 3.59
CA ILE A 101 -12.58 -0.65 4.97
C ILE A 101 -11.91 0.73 5.05
N ASP A 102 -12.39 1.58 5.94
CA ASP A 102 -11.78 2.89 6.20
C ASP A 102 -10.26 2.80 6.45
N TRP A 103 -9.50 3.75 5.89
CA TRP A 103 -8.04 3.78 5.96
C TRP A 103 -7.48 3.73 7.38
N GLY A 104 -8.12 4.41 8.33
CA GLY A 104 -7.71 4.41 9.74
C GLY A 104 -7.96 3.08 10.45
N ALA A 105 -8.85 2.25 9.91
CA ALA A 105 -9.22 0.95 10.45
C ALA A 105 -8.66 -0.23 9.64
N TRP A 106 -8.01 0.03 8.50
CA TRP A 106 -7.55 -0.98 7.54
C TRP A 106 -6.78 -2.11 8.22
N GLU A 107 -5.66 -1.78 8.85
CA GLU A 107 -4.75 -2.76 9.44
C GLU A 107 -5.43 -3.60 10.53
N GLN A 108 -6.17 -2.97 11.44
CA GLN A 108 -6.86 -3.68 12.51
C GLN A 108 -7.91 -4.64 11.96
N LYS A 109 -8.74 -4.19 11.00
CA LYS A 109 -9.85 -4.98 10.48
C LYS A 109 -9.39 -6.10 9.55
N ILE A 110 -8.42 -5.87 8.67
CA ILE A 110 -7.91 -6.96 7.82
C ILE A 110 -7.22 -8.05 8.64
N ASN A 111 -6.47 -7.66 9.68
CA ASN A 111 -5.87 -8.62 10.62
C ASN A 111 -6.93 -9.40 11.41
N LEU A 112 -7.99 -8.73 11.86
CA LEU A 112 -9.11 -9.39 12.52
C LEU A 112 -9.75 -10.44 11.60
N LYS A 113 -10.15 -10.03 10.38
CA LYS A 113 -10.73 -10.91 9.36
C LYS A 113 -9.89 -12.16 9.09
N LEU A 114 -8.58 -11.99 8.93
CA LEU A 114 -7.64 -13.10 8.72
C LEU A 114 -7.54 -14.01 9.95
N SER A 115 -7.54 -13.44 11.16
CA SER A 115 -7.42 -14.22 12.41
C SER A 115 -8.72 -14.96 12.80
N THR A 116 -9.87 -14.41 12.43
CA THR A 116 -11.20 -14.99 12.69
C THR A 116 -11.69 -15.89 11.56
N ASN A 117 -10.89 -16.03 10.50
CA ASN A 117 -11.20 -16.85 9.33
C ASN A 117 -12.54 -16.44 8.67
N GLU A 118 -12.79 -15.13 8.60
CA GLU A 118 -13.99 -14.57 7.97
C GLU A 118 -14.03 -14.90 6.47
N ASP A 119 -15.23 -15.11 5.93
CA ASP A 119 -15.43 -15.55 4.54
C ASP A 119 -15.24 -14.40 3.53
N PHE A 120 -14.01 -14.27 3.01
CA PHE A 120 -13.64 -13.42 1.88
C PHE A 120 -12.52 -14.06 1.04
N ASP A 121 -12.34 -13.60 -0.20
CA ASP A 121 -11.50 -14.30 -1.17
C ASP A 121 -10.18 -13.59 -1.46
N MET A 122 -10.25 -12.29 -1.69
CA MET A 122 -9.07 -11.49 -2.05
C MET A 122 -9.00 -10.21 -1.24
N PHE A 123 -7.77 -9.73 -1.02
CA PHE A 123 -7.53 -8.45 -0.39
C PHE A 123 -6.30 -7.74 -0.94
N HIS A 124 -6.20 -6.45 -0.67
CA HIS A 124 -5.10 -5.62 -1.15
C HIS A 124 -3.90 -5.61 -0.19
N VAL A 125 -2.69 -5.75 -0.72
CA VAL A 125 -1.42 -5.67 0.02
C VAL A 125 -0.58 -4.51 -0.51
N MET A 126 -0.09 -3.69 0.42
CA MET A 126 0.80 -2.54 0.18
C MET A 126 2.18 -2.85 0.76
N ASN A 127 3.16 -3.10 -0.09
CA ASN A 127 4.50 -3.50 0.35
C ASN A 127 5.26 -2.40 1.10
N ASP A 128 4.81 -1.16 0.98
CA ASP A 128 5.29 0.01 1.71
C ASP A 128 4.53 0.27 3.03
N TRP A 129 3.57 -0.58 3.40
CA TRP A 129 2.87 -0.52 4.69
C TRP A 129 3.00 -1.83 5.48
N VAL A 130 2.41 -2.92 5.00
CA VAL A 130 2.60 -4.27 5.56
C VAL A 130 2.91 -5.19 4.40
N GLY A 131 4.17 -5.62 4.32
CA GLY A 131 4.69 -6.38 3.19
C GLY A 131 3.99 -7.71 2.94
N LEU A 132 3.94 -8.11 1.67
CA LEU A 132 3.50 -9.43 1.21
C LEU A 132 4.22 -10.56 1.97
N ALA A 133 5.51 -10.38 2.23
CA ALA A 133 6.34 -11.31 2.97
C ALA A 133 5.82 -11.58 4.40
N ASN A 134 5.29 -10.55 5.07
CA ASN A 134 4.69 -10.68 6.40
C ASN A 134 3.43 -11.56 6.36
N TYR A 135 2.54 -11.29 5.41
CA TYR A 135 1.33 -12.07 5.22
C TYR A 135 1.63 -13.52 4.79
N ALA A 136 2.61 -13.72 3.91
CA ALA A 136 3.06 -15.05 3.49
C ALA A 136 3.65 -15.85 4.66
N GLY A 137 4.59 -15.26 5.41
CA GLY A 137 5.28 -15.93 6.53
C GLY A 137 4.36 -16.35 7.68
N ARG A 138 3.25 -15.65 7.89
CA ARG A 138 2.23 -16.03 8.88
C ARG A 138 1.11 -16.92 8.31
N GLY A 139 1.24 -17.38 7.07
CA GLY A 139 0.28 -18.29 6.43
C GLY A 139 -1.06 -17.66 6.08
N ALA A 140 -1.11 -16.34 5.87
CA ALA A 140 -2.35 -15.62 5.56
C ALA A 140 -2.73 -15.63 4.06
N LEU A 141 -1.84 -16.14 3.20
CA LEU A 141 -1.98 -16.11 1.74
C LEU A 141 -2.01 -17.52 1.15
N LYS A 142 -2.76 -17.70 0.06
CA LYS A 142 -2.62 -18.88 -0.80
C LYS A 142 -1.44 -18.75 -1.75
N ASP A 143 -0.78 -19.88 -1.99
CA ASP A 143 0.02 -20.09 -3.18
C ASP A 143 -0.93 -20.27 -4.37
N ILE A 144 -0.87 -19.35 -5.34
CA ILE A 144 -1.75 -19.32 -6.52
C ILE A 144 -1.01 -19.73 -7.80
N THR A 145 0.16 -20.36 -7.68
CA THR A 145 1.00 -20.69 -8.84
C THR A 145 0.27 -21.52 -9.88
N LYS A 146 -0.47 -22.56 -9.44
CA LYS A 146 -1.22 -23.43 -10.35
C LYS A 146 -2.33 -22.69 -11.08
N GLU A 147 -3.06 -21.84 -10.36
CA GLU A 147 -4.14 -21.05 -10.90
C GLU A 147 -3.63 -20.01 -11.91
N ILE A 148 -2.46 -19.41 -11.66
CA ILE A 148 -1.79 -18.52 -12.63
C ILE A 148 -1.37 -19.27 -13.89
N GLU A 149 -0.84 -20.50 -13.75
CA GLU A 149 -0.50 -21.34 -14.90
C GLU A 149 -1.74 -21.71 -15.74
N GLU A 150 -2.85 -22.05 -15.09
CA GLU A 150 -4.06 -22.53 -15.76
C GLU A 150 -4.95 -21.40 -16.31
N TYR A 151 -5.10 -20.31 -15.56
CA TYR A 151 -6.10 -19.26 -15.84
C TYR A 151 -5.51 -17.87 -16.07
N GLY A 152 -4.18 -17.69 -16.01
CA GLY A 152 -3.52 -16.38 -16.06
C GLY A 152 -2.82 -15.95 -17.37
N PRO A 153 -3.17 -16.41 -18.59
CA PRO A 153 -2.37 -16.09 -19.78
C PRO A 153 -2.32 -14.58 -20.10
N ASN A 154 -3.40 -13.81 -19.86
CA ASN A 154 -3.38 -12.35 -20.05
C ASN A 154 -2.54 -11.67 -18.97
N LEU A 155 -2.60 -12.15 -17.72
CA LEU A 155 -1.78 -11.64 -16.62
C LEU A 155 -0.29 -11.77 -16.97
N LYS A 156 0.14 -12.96 -17.41
CA LYS A 156 1.53 -13.23 -17.81
C LYS A 156 1.98 -12.38 -19.00
N LYS A 157 1.07 -12.11 -19.94
CA LYS A 157 1.35 -11.29 -21.12
C LYS A 157 1.56 -9.81 -20.78
N ILE A 158 0.77 -9.27 -19.83
CA ILE A 158 0.67 -7.82 -19.61
C ILE A 158 1.47 -7.31 -18.40
N ILE A 159 1.83 -8.20 -17.48
CA ILE A 159 2.68 -7.89 -16.33
C ILE A 159 4.11 -8.33 -16.67
N PRO A 160 5.10 -7.43 -16.68
CA PRO A 160 6.49 -7.77 -16.94
C PRO A 160 7.04 -8.82 -15.96
N GLU A 161 7.94 -9.68 -16.42
CA GLU A 161 8.60 -10.70 -15.57
C GLU A 161 9.31 -10.08 -14.36
N SER A 162 9.94 -8.91 -14.55
CA SER A 162 10.58 -8.16 -13.47
C SER A 162 9.60 -7.76 -12.35
N VAL A 163 8.32 -7.61 -12.64
CA VAL A 163 7.28 -7.29 -11.66
C VAL A 163 6.78 -8.56 -10.97
N TRP A 164 6.66 -9.67 -11.70
CA TRP A 164 6.34 -10.99 -11.14
C TRP A 164 7.36 -11.46 -10.10
N SER A 165 8.65 -11.18 -10.31
CA SER A 165 9.67 -11.50 -9.30
C SER A 165 9.44 -10.80 -7.96
N GLY A 166 8.68 -9.70 -7.94
CA GLY A 166 8.28 -8.98 -6.73
C GLY A 166 7.08 -9.59 -6.00
N VAL A 167 6.54 -10.74 -6.44
CA VAL A 167 5.47 -11.51 -5.77
C VAL A 167 5.77 -13.01 -5.65
N THR A 168 6.94 -13.44 -6.12
CA THR A 168 7.34 -14.84 -6.19
C THR A 168 8.43 -15.17 -5.17
N LYS A 169 8.26 -16.26 -4.42
CA LYS A 169 9.25 -16.78 -3.48
C LYS A 169 9.29 -18.30 -3.56
N ASP A 170 10.48 -18.88 -3.67
CA ASP A 170 10.70 -20.35 -3.74
C ASP A 170 9.84 -21.04 -4.83
N GLY A 171 9.69 -20.38 -5.98
CA GLY A 171 8.87 -20.86 -7.10
C GLY A 171 7.36 -20.71 -6.91
N LYS A 172 6.91 -20.13 -5.79
CA LYS A 172 5.50 -19.91 -5.47
C LYS A 172 5.10 -18.46 -5.68
N VAL A 173 3.93 -18.23 -6.28
CA VAL A 173 3.33 -16.92 -6.50
C VAL A 173 2.33 -16.63 -5.39
N TYR A 174 2.53 -15.55 -4.64
CA TYR A 174 1.70 -15.20 -3.47
C TYR A 174 0.69 -14.07 -3.74
N GLY A 175 0.60 -13.58 -4.97
CA GLY A 175 -0.36 -12.58 -5.38
C GLY A 175 -0.17 -12.12 -6.82
N ILE A 176 -1.08 -11.27 -7.29
CA ILE A 176 -1.06 -10.66 -8.61
C ILE A 176 -0.68 -9.19 -8.44
N PRO A 177 0.51 -8.77 -8.91
CA PRO A 177 1.00 -7.42 -8.70
C PRO A 177 0.26 -6.43 -9.59
N ALA A 178 -0.02 -5.24 -9.05
CA ALA A 178 -0.41 -4.09 -9.85
C ALA A 178 0.84 -3.51 -10.53
N TYR A 179 0.81 -3.41 -11.85
CA TYR A 179 1.86 -2.76 -12.64
C TYR A 179 1.40 -1.35 -13.00
N TRP A 180 1.20 -0.51 -11.98
CA TRP A 180 0.47 0.75 -12.11
C TRP A 180 1.36 1.98 -12.34
N TYR A 181 2.67 1.86 -12.12
CA TYR A 181 3.62 2.97 -12.25
C TYR A 181 5.06 2.52 -12.51
N GLU A 182 5.89 3.46 -12.97
CA GLU A 182 7.33 3.36 -13.07
C GLU A 182 7.98 3.67 -11.71
N SER A 183 8.47 2.65 -11.00
CA SER A 183 9.05 2.83 -9.65
C SER A 183 10.36 3.59 -9.63
N ALA A 184 11.02 3.79 -10.78
CA ALA A 184 12.17 4.69 -10.90
C ALA A 184 11.83 6.15 -10.56
N VAL A 185 10.56 6.54 -10.60
CA VAL A 185 10.08 7.88 -10.19
C VAL A 185 10.14 8.10 -8.67
N ASP A 186 10.19 7.02 -7.88
CA ASP A 186 10.26 7.10 -6.42
C ASP A 186 11.48 7.94 -5.97
N GLY A 187 11.34 8.63 -4.84
CA GLY A 187 12.32 9.60 -4.36
C GLY A 187 12.36 10.95 -5.10
N SER A 188 11.40 11.22 -6.00
CA SER A 188 11.23 12.55 -6.62
C SER A 188 10.47 13.52 -5.69
N ILE A 189 10.70 14.82 -5.88
CA ILE A 189 10.05 15.91 -5.14
C ILE A 189 9.28 16.74 -6.14
N THR A 190 8.03 17.07 -5.87
CA THR A 190 7.30 18.06 -6.68
C THR A 190 7.46 19.44 -6.07
N LEU A 191 7.96 20.39 -6.87
CA LEU A 191 7.94 21.81 -6.51
C LEU A 191 6.65 22.47 -6.99
N ASN A 192 6.06 23.31 -6.13
CA ASN A 192 5.01 24.26 -6.51
C ASN A 192 5.66 25.58 -6.95
N LYS A 193 6.17 25.62 -8.18
CA LYS A 193 6.84 26.80 -8.75
C LYS A 193 5.96 28.03 -8.81
N TYR A 194 4.63 27.87 -8.87
CA TYR A 194 3.69 28.99 -8.76
C TYR A 194 3.95 29.82 -7.49
N LEU A 195 4.07 29.16 -6.33
CA LEU A 195 4.34 29.84 -5.06
C LEU A 195 5.77 30.40 -4.98
N PHE A 196 6.75 29.68 -5.53
CA PHE A 196 8.13 30.17 -5.61
C PHE A 196 8.21 31.46 -6.43
N ASN A 197 7.63 31.46 -7.62
CA ASN A 197 7.61 32.61 -8.53
C ASN A 197 6.87 33.79 -7.90
N LYS A 198 5.70 33.55 -7.30
CA LYS A 198 4.90 34.57 -6.59
C LYS A 198 5.66 35.20 -5.42
N ALA A 199 6.50 34.42 -4.74
CA ALA A 199 7.35 34.91 -3.66
C ALA A 199 8.71 35.48 -4.12
N GLY A 200 9.05 35.40 -5.42
CA GLY A 200 10.38 35.74 -5.91
C GLY A 200 11.48 34.91 -5.23
N VAL A 201 11.26 33.60 -5.08
CA VAL A 201 12.20 32.63 -4.51
C VAL A 201 12.70 31.71 -5.63
N SER A 202 14.00 31.42 -5.66
CA SER A 202 14.60 30.58 -6.70
C SER A 202 14.04 29.16 -6.67
N THR A 203 13.69 28.64 -7.85
CA THR A 203 13.29 27.23 -8.05
C THR A 203 14.49 26.30 -8.27
N ASP A 204 15.71 26.86 -8.34
CA ASP A 204 16.95 26.10 -8.53
C ASP A 204 17.43 25.48 -7.21
N ILE A 205 16.79 24.38 -6.83
CA ILE A 205 17.07 23.65 -5.59
C ILE A 205 18.04 22.51 -5.87
N LYS A 206 19.17 22.50 -5.16
CA LYS A 206 20.26 21.52 -5.29
C LYS A 206 20.39 20.57 -4.12
N ASN A 207 19.89 20.96 -2.94
CA ASN A 207 20.00 20.15 -1.74
C ASN A 207 18.78 20.30 -0.82
N ARG A 208 18.72 19.44 0.19
CA ARG A 208 17.60 19.35 1.13
C ARG A 208 17.43 20.61 2.00
N ASP A 209 18.49 21.34 2.33
CA ASP A 209 18.39 22.54 3.16
C ASP A 209 17.74 23.70 2.40
N GLN A 210 18.05 23.83 1.11
CA GLN A 210 17.46 24.84 0.25
C GLN A 210 15.94 24.67 0.11
N LEU A 211 15.39 23.45 0.24
CA LEU A 211 13.95 23.21 0.30
C LEU A 211 13.32 23.91 1.52
N LEU A 212 13.92 23.76 2.70
CA LEU A 212 13.42 24.38 3.93
C LEU A 212 13.54 25.90 3.87
N ASP A 213 14.68 26.40 3.42
CA ASP A 213 14.94 27.84 3.32
C ASP A 213 14.00 28.50 2.31
N ALA A 214 13.72 27.85 1.18
CA ALA A 214 12.75 28.34 0.20
C ALA A 214 11.33 28.37 0.76
N MET A 215 10.91 27.30 1.46
CA MET A 215 9.58 27.22 2.07
C MET A 215 9.38 28.26 3.18
N GLU A 216 10.39 28.52 4.01
CA GLU A 216 10.36 29.59 5.02
C GLU A 216 10.22 30.97 4.37
N GLN A 217 10.96 31.24 3.29
CA GLN A 217 10.82 32.48 2.52
C GLN A 217 9.44 32.62 1.88
N ILE A 218 8.88 31.56 1.30
CA ILE A 218 7.53 31.57 0.72
C ILE A 218 6.50 31.88 1.80
N ASN A 219 6.57 31.20 2.96
CA ASN A 219 5.69 31.46 4.09
C ASN A 219 5.79 32.92 4.56
N SER A 220 7.00 33.44 4.71
CA SER A 220 7.21 34.83 5.15
C SER A 220 6.72 35.85 4.13
N LYS A 221 7.06 35.70 2.84
CA LYS A 221 6.78 36.70 1.80
C LYS A 221 5.32 36.69 1.35
N LEU A 222 4.67 35.53 1.38
CA LEU A 222 3.25 35.38 1.01
C LEU A 222 2.30 35.35 2.22
N ASN A 223 2.83 35.53 3.44
CA ASN A 223 2.07 35.44 4.69
C ASN A 223 1.27 34.13 4.81
N MET A 224 1.91 33.01 4.46
CA MET A 224 1.35 31.67 4.51
C MET A 224 1.88 30.88 5.70
N LYS A 225 1.20 29.78 6.02
CA LYS A 225 1.61 28.81 7.06
C LYS A 225 1.62 27.40 6.49
N LEU A 226 2.33 27.23 5.38
CA LEU A 226 2.51 25.93 4.75
C LEU A 226 3.31 25.02 5.67
N THR A 227 2.92 23.75 5.71
CA THR A 227 3.69 22.65 6.30
C THR A 227 4.08 21.66 5.21
N ILE A 228 5.17 20.94 5.40
CA ILE A 228 5.55 19.81 4.53
C ILE A 228 4.45 18.76 4.67
N PRO A 229 3.80 18.34 3.57
CA PRO A 229 2.79 17.29 3.65
C PRO A 229 3.46 15.97 4.01
N LEU A 230 3.29 15.53 5.26
CA LEU A 230 3.84 14.29 5.80
C LEU A 230 2.72 13.41 6.35
N ARG A 231 2.68 12.16 5.92
CA ARG A 231 1.77 11.16 6.48
C ARG A 231 2.04 10.96 7.97
N GLY A 232 0.97 10.84 8.75
CA GLY A 232 1.03 10.58 10.18
C GLY A 232 1.70 9.25 10.53
N GLY A 233 2.36 9.19 11.68
CA GLY A 233 2.94 7.97 12.24
C GLY A 233 4.24 7.50 11.56
N SER A 234 4.50 6.20 11.69
CA SER A 234 5.70 5.48 11.22
C SER A 234 5.66 5.20 9.71
N ALA A 235 5.50 6.23 8.87
CA ALA A 235 5.89 6.07 7.47
C ALA A 235 7.43 6.01 7.41
N GLY A 236 7.95 5.10 6.59
CA GLY A 236 9.37 4.75 6.59
C GLY A 236 10.31 5.90 6.24
N PRO A 237 11.63 5.65 6.36
CA PRO A 237 12.63 6.66 6.07
C PRO A 237 12.47 7.20 4.66
N ALA A 238 12.81 8.47 4.49
CA ALA A 238 12.61 9.22 3.28
C ALA A 238 13.48 8.60 2.17
N ASP A 239 12.86 7.74 1.36
CA ASP A 239 13.37 7.34 0.04
C ASP A 239 13.87 8.55 -0.77
N ILE A 240 13.22 9.71 -0.56
CA ILE A 240 13.53 11.00 -1.17
C ILE A 240 14.99 11.47 -0.98
N PHE A 241 15.60 11.24 0.19
CA PHE A 241 16.98 11.71 0.44
C PHE A 241 18.04 10.65 0.19
N GLN A 242 17.66 9.39 -0.03
CA GLN A 242 18.61 8.28 -0.18
C GLN A 242 19.64 8.59 -1.27
N ARG A 243 19.19 9.09 -2.41
CA ARG A 243 20.06 9.44 -3.55
C ARG A 243 21.07 10.56 -3.25
N THR A 244 20.83 11.37 -2.22
CA THR A 244 21.77 12.42 -1.82
C THR A 244 22.99 11.88 -1.08
N TYR A 245 22.97 10.64 -0.60
CA TYR A 245 24.08 10.01 0.10
C TYR A 245 25.04 9.29 -0.83
N ASP A 246 26.32 9.25 -0.48
CA ASP A 246 27.35 8.51 -1.22
C ASP A 246 27.14 6.99 -1.20
N ALA A 247 26.45 6.49 -0.17
CA ALA A 247 26.08 5.07 -0.05
C ALA A 247 25.01 4.62 -1.07
N TYR A 248 24.38 5.55 -1.80
CA TYR A 248 23.36 5.22 -2.79
C TYR A 248 23.93 4.42 -3.98
N PRO A 249 23.19 3.44 -4.53
CA PRO A 249 21.87 2.94 -4.09
C PRO A 249 21.90 2.08 -2.83
N PHE A 250 20.83 2.18 -2.02
CA PHE A 250 20.54 1.27 -0.92
C PHE A 250 19.02 1.24 -0.68
N THR A 251 18.54 0.30 0.13
CA THR A 251 17.16 0.30 0.62
C THR A 251 17.13 0.16 2.14
N VAL A 252 16.04 0.63 2.75
CA VAL A 252 15.74 0.38 4.16
C VAL A 252 14.42 -0.38 4.23
N ARG A 253 14.46 -1.60 4.78
CA ARG A 253 13.28 -2.47 4.93
C ARG A 253 12.78 -2.45 6.37
N ASP A 254 11.46 -2.46 6.54
CA ASP A 254 10.78 -2.44 7.84
C ASP A 254 11.32 -1.36 8.80
N ASN A 255 11.77 -0.23 8.25
CA ASN A 255 12.35 0.91 8.95
C ASN A 255 13.69 0.68 9.68
N VAL A 256 14.19 -0.56 9.77
CA VAL A 256 15.36 -0.90 10.59
C VAL A 256 16.49 -1.57 9.82
N ALA A 257 16.18 -2.31 8.75
CA ALA A 257 17.17 -3.07 8.00
C ALA A 257 17.70 -2.25 6.81
N PHE A 258 18.87 -1.63 6.99
CA PHE A 258 19.62 -1.00 5.90
C PHE A 258 20.32 -2.08 5.07
N ILE A 259 20.08 -2.09 3.76
CA ILE A 259 20.70 -3.02 2.81
C ILE A 259 21.45 -2.21 1.76
N GLY A 260 22.78 -2.20 1.89
CA GLY A 260 23.69 -1.54 0.96
C GLY A 260 24.10 -2.42 -0.22
N GLN A 261 24.91 -1.84 -1.12
CA GLN A 261 25.52 -2.56 -2.25
C GLN A 261 26.53 -3.63 -1.80
N ASP A 262 27.09 -3.51 -0.60
CA ASP A 262 28.00 -4.50 -0.02
C ASP A 262 27.32 -5.83 0.34
N GLY A 263 25.98 -5.88 0.30
CA GLY A 263 25.24 -7.07 0.71
C GLY A 263 25.19 -7.27 2.22
N VAL A 264 25.56 -6.25 3.00
CA VAL A 264 25.57 -6.31 4.46
C VAL A 264 24.36 -5.58 5.01
N VAL A 265 23.57 -6.30 5.81
CA VAL A 265 22.44 -5.75 6.55
C VAL A 265 22.96 -5.04 7.79
N LYS A 266 22.60 -3.76 7.95
CA LYS A 266 22.99 -2.92 9.09
C LYS A 266 21.75 -2.31 9.74
N ASN A 267 21.90 -1.86 10.99
CA ASN A 267 20.86 -1.11 11.66
C ASN A 267 20.78 0.31 11.06
N TRP A 268 19.65 0.62 10.41
CA TRP A 268 19.42 1.95 9.84
C TRP A 268 19.44 3.05 10.91
N VAL A 269 18.89 2.77 12.10
CA VAL A 269 18.73 3.75 13.19
C VAL A 269 20.08 4.18 13.78
N GLU A 270 21.10 3.33 13.68
CA GLU A 270 22.48 3.63 14.11
C GLU A 270 23.29 4.39 13.05
N SER A 271 22.75 4.59 11.84
CA SER A 271 23.51 5.18 10.73
C SER A 271 23.64 6.70 10.82
N ASP A 272 24.75 7.23 10.30
CA ASP A 272 24.95 8.68 10.12
C ASP A 272 23.90 9.30 9.18
N MET A 273 23.37 8.52 8.24
CA MET A 273 22.31 8.95 7.32
C MET A 273 20.99 9.17 8.07
N PHE A 274 20.61 8.25 8.97
CA PHE A 274 19.45 8.44 9.84
C PHE A 274 19.61 9.69 10.72
N LYS A 275 20.81 9.92 11.28
CA LYS A 275 21.10 11.14 12.05
C LYS A 275 20.88 12.40 11.22
N GLN A 276 21.39 12.45 10.00
CA GLN A 276 21.21 13.59 9.08
C GLN A 276 19.74 13.85 8.75
N ASP A 277 18.97 12.79 8.49
CA ASP A 277 17.52 12.90 8.22
C ASP A 277 16.78 13.41 9.46
N ALA A 278 17.02 12.84 10.64
CA ALA A 278 16.39 13.25 11.90
C ALA A 278 16.72 14.71 12.25
N GLN A 279 17.96 15.16 12.04
CA GLN A 279 18.37 16.55 12.24
C GLN A 279 17.70 17.51 11.25
N TRP A 280 17.53 17.10 9.99
CA TRP A 280 16.81 17.88 9.00
C TRP A 280 15.32 18.04 9.37
N PHE A 281 14.65 16.94 9.78
CA PHE A 281 13.29 17.00 10.29
C PHE A 281 13.20 17.84 11.57
N ARG A 282 14.19 17.78 12.46
CA ARG A 282 14.25 18.63 13.65
C ARG A 282 14.33 20.12 13.29
N LYS A 283 15.19 20.49 12.33
CA LYS A 283 15.28 21.87 11.81
C LYS A 283 13.94 22.31 11.22
N ALA A 284 13.30 21.47 10.41
CA ALA A 284 11.98 21.76 9.84
C ALA A 284 10.88 21.92 10.92
N TYR A 285 10.89 21.08 11.96
CA TYR A 285 9.96 21.17 13.08
C TYR A 285 10.14 22.46 13.88
N GLN A 286 11.39 22.83 14.21
CA GLN A 286 11.70 24.07 14.93
C GLN A 286 11.32 25.33 14.14
N LYS A 287 11.47 25.28 12.81
CA LYS A 287 11.00 26.34 11.89
C LYS A 287 9.47 26.33 11.68
N LYS A 288 8.73 25.45 12.36
CA LYS A 288 7.26 25.28 12.22
C LYS A 288 6.83 24.94 10.79
N LEU A 289 7.72 24.29 10.04
CA LEU A 289 7.44 23.78 8.68
C LEU A 289 6.88 22.35 8.71
N ILE A 290 6.81 21.72 9.88
CA ILE A 290 6.14 20.44 10.10
C ILE A 290 4.89 20.70 10.95
N ASN A 291 3.80 19.99 10.64
CA ASN A 291 2.60 20.03 11.46
C ASN A 291 2.94 19.55 12.89
N PRO A 292 2.60 20.30 13.96
CA PRO A 292 2.87 19.86 15.33
C PRO A 292 2.26 18.49 15.67
N ASP A 293 1.17 18.12 15.00
CA ASP A 293 0.49 16.83 15.16
C ASP A 293 0.99 15.77 14.17
N VAL A 294 2.22 15.88 13.63
CA VAL A 294 2.78 14.96 12.62
C VAL A 294 2.75 13.48 13.02
N LEU A 295 2.67 13.15 14.31
CA LEU A 295 2.56 11.76 14.76
C LEU A 295 1.15 11.18 14.60
N THR A 296 0.12 12.03 14.49
CA THR A 296 -1.30 11.63 14.53
C THR A 296 -2.16 12.29 13.43
N VAL A 297 -1.57 13.12 12.58
CA VAL A 297 -2.26 13.79 11.47
C VAL A 297 -2.92 12.76 10.55
N LYS A 298 -4.18 13.01 10.19
CA LYS A 298 -4.95 12.09 9.36
C LYS A 298 -4.56 12.20 7.89
N GLN A 299 -4.63 11.08 7.18
CA GLN A 299 -4.22 11.01 5.77
C GLN A 299 -5.05 11.94 4.89
N GLU A 300 -6.35 12.10 5.15
CA GLU A 300 -7.24 12.97 4.39
C GLU A 300 -6.80 14.43 4.46
N GLN A 301 -6.29 14.87 5.63
CA GLN A 301 -5.79 16.24 5.81
C GLN A 301 -4.55 16.49 4.96
N ILE A 302 -3.66 15.49 4.86
CA ILE A 302 -2.45 15.56 4.02
C ILE A 302 -2.84 15.54 2.54
N GLN A 303 -3.76 14.67 2.14
CA GLN A 303 -4.27 14.60 0.78
C GLN A 303 -4.94 15.90 0.34
N ASP A 304 -5.74 16.53 1.20
CA ASP A 304 -6.34 17.84 0.91
C ASP A 304 -5.28 18.94 0.72
N GLN A 305 -4.20 18.94 1.51
CA GLN A 305 -3.10 19.88 1.32
C GLN A 305 -2.46 19.71 -0.07
N ILE A 306 -2.19 18.48 -0.48
CA ILE A 306 -1.58 18.15 -1.78
C ILE A 306 -2.56 18.46 -2.93
N LYS A 307 -3.81 18.01 -2.82
CA LYS A 307 -4.86 18.18 -3.83
C LYS A 307 -5.06 19.64 -4.20
N TYR A 308 -5.09 20.53 -3.20
CA TYR A 308 -5.33 21.96 -3.40
C TYR A 308 -4.05 22.79 -3.55
N GLY A 309 -2.89 22.17 -3.76
CA GLY A 309 -1.63 22.88 -4.01
C GLY A 309 -1.05 23.61 -2.80
N LYS A 310 -1.51 23.31 -1.57
CA LYS A 310 -1.12 24.02 -0.34
C LYS A 310 0.21 23.50 0.21
N TYR A 311 1.25 23.57 -0.60
CA TYR A 311 2.61 23.16 -0.28
C TYR A 311 3.62 23.97 -1.12
N ALA A 312 4.81 24.22 -0.59
CA ALA A 312 5.93 24.70 -1.40
C ALA A 312 6.55 23.54 -2.18
N PHE A 313 6.71 22.39 -1.52
CA PHE A 313 7.10 21.13 -2.15
C PHE A 313 6.38 19.97 -1.48
N VAL A 314 6.25 18.86 -2.19
CA VAL A 314 5.74 17.59 -1.67
C VAL A 314 6.67 16.45 -2.09
N PHE A 315 6.77 15.43 -1.26
CA PHE A 315 7.45 14.19 -1.59
C PHE A 315 6.56 13.32 -2.47
N GLY A 316 7.08 12.91 -3.62
CA GLY A 316 6.28 12.29 -4.67
C GLY A 316 5.60 13.32 -5.56
N THR A 317 4.42 12.97 -6.06
CA THR A 317 3.72 13.68 -7.14
C THR A 317 2.46 14.40 -6.62
N PRO A 318 2.03 15.50 -7.27
CA PRO A 318 0.78 16.18 -6.97
C PRO A 318 -0.37 15.55 -7.77
N ASN A 319 -1.58 16.07 -7.68
CA ASN A 319 -2.73 15.51 -8.41
C ASN A 319 -3.16 16.35 -9.62
N SER A 320 -4.39 16.86 -9.64
CA SER A 320 -5.00 17.54 -10.79
C SER A 320 -4.77 19.05 -10.78
N LEU A 321 -4.51 19.62 -11.95
CA LEU A 321 -4.45 21.06 -12.17
C LEU A 321 -5.78 21.74 -11.83
N ASN A 322 -6.91 21.12 -12.17
CA ASN A 322 -8.23 21.71 -11.87
C ASN A 322 -8.46 21.84 -10.36
N ASP A 323 -7.98 20.88 -9.56
CA ASP A 323 -8.09 20.95 -8.10
C ASP A 323 -7.19 22.06 -7.54
N VAL A 324 -5.96 22.15 -8.03
CA VAL A 324 -5.03 23.23 -7.67
C VAL A 324 -5.62 24.59 -8.03
N GLN A 325 -6.25 24.73 -9.20
CA GLN A 325 -6.83 25.99 -9.69
C GLN A 325 -8.02 26.48 -8.86
N LYS A 326 -8.65 25.62 -8.05
CA LYS A 326 -9.62 26.07 -7.03
C LYS A 326 -8.99 26.97 -5.97
N THR A 327 -7.69 26.81 -5.73
CA THR A 327 -6.91 27.65 -4.80
C THR A 327 -6.10 28.72 -5.55
N TYR A 328 -5.55 28.37 -6.72
CA TYR A 328 -4.70 29.25 -7.53
C TYR A 328 -5.23 29.32 -8.98
N PRO A 329 -6.25 30.16 -9.27
CA PRO A 329 -6.96 30.12 -10.56
C PRO A 329 -6.10 30.35 -11.81
N ASP A 330 -4.96 31.02 -11.66
CA ASP A 330 -4.00 31.34 -12.71
C ASP A 330 -2.83 30.34 -12.80
N ALA A 331 -2.78 29.33 -11.91
CA ALA A 331 -1.75 28.31 -11.95
C ALA A 331 -1.85 27.47 -13.23
N LYS A 332 -0.69 27.08 -13.74
CA LYS A 332 -0.54 26.28 -14.96
C LYS A 332 0.15 24.96 -14.64
N ASP A 333 0.03 24.02 -15.55
CA ASP A 333 0.68 22.71 -15.43
C ASP A 333 2.20 22.81 -15.23
N GLU A 334 2.87 23.71 -15.96
CA GLU A 334 4.32 23.97 -15.88
C GLU A 334 4.79 24.52 -14.53
N ASP A 335 3.86 25.03 -13.70
CA ASP A 335 4.17 25.48 -12.34
C ASP A 335 4.41 24.29 -11.39
N PHE A 336 4.12 23.06 -11.79
CA PHE A 336 4.30 21.87 -10.95
C PHE A 336 5.23 20.89 -11.64
N SER A 337 6.47 20.80 -11.14
CA SER A 337 7.50 19.98 -11.78
C SER A 337 8.20 19.08 -10.79
N LEU A 338 8.56 17.88 -11.25
CA LEU A 338 9.46 17.00 -10.52
C LEU A 338 10.87 17.57 -10.47
N LEU A 339 11.47 17.41 -9.30
CA LEU A 339 12.84 17.69 -8.95
C LEU A 339 13.42 16.40 -8.37
N ARG A 340 14.61 16.02 -8.82
CA ARG A 340 15.42 14.99 -8.17
C ARG A 340 16.72 15.62 -7.68
N LEU A 341 17.02 15.49 -6.39
CA LEU A 341 18.27 16.01 -5.78
C LEU A 341 19.45 15.09 -6.11
N SER A 342 20.57 15.59 -6.62
CA SER A 342 21.70 14.80 -7.15
C SER A 342 21.41 14.11 -8.50
N PRO A 343 20.88 14.83 -9.52
CA PRO A 343 20.42 14.27 -10.80
C PRO A 343 21.52 13.56 -11.63
N GLU A 344 22.79 13.77 -11.30
CA GLU A 344 23.94 13.12 -11.92
C GLU A 344 24.10 11.63 -11.57
N LYS A 345 23.47 11.15 -10.48
CA LYS A 345 23.49 9.74 -10.10
C LYS A 345 22.47 8.93 -10.88
N ASP A 346 22.85 7.69 -11.20
CA ASP A 346 21.97 6.68 -11.82
C ASP A 346 20.63 6.54 -11.09
N THR A 347 19.57 6.22 -11.83
CA THR A 347 18.24 5.95 -11.26
C THR A 347 18.07 4.46 -11.03
N TYR A 348 17.47 4.07 -9.90
CA TYR A 348 17.21 2.68 -9.54
C TYR A 348 15.74 2.43 -9.20
N ARG A 349 15.21 1.30 -9.66
CA ARG A 349 13.99 0.66 -9.15
C ARG A 349 14.34 -0.08 -7.86
N MET A 350 13.80 0.39 -6.73
CA MET A 350 14.03 -0.18 -5.40
C MET A 350 13.00 -1.25 -5.01
N VAL A 351 11.89 -1.30 -5.74
CA VAL A 351 10.80 -2.25 -5.56
C VAL A 351 10.24 -2.61 -6.93
N ASN A 352 10.00 -3.90 -7.11
CA ASN A 352 9.48 -4.45 -8.36
C ASN A 352 7.96 -4.67 -8.33
N ALA A 353 7.38 -4.89 -7.16
CA ALA A 353 5.94 -4.86 -6.95
C ALA A 353 5.61 -4.09 -5.67
N LYS A 354 5.01 -2.90 -5.80
CA LYS A 354 4.63 -2.09 -4.62
C LYS A 354 3.25 -2.49 -4.07
N ASN A 355 2.35 -2.87 -4.96
CA ASN A 355 0.95 -3.13 -4.66
C ASN A 355 0.53 -4.48 -5.26
N VAL A 356 -0.15 -5.30 -4.46
CA VAL A 356 -0.42 -6.70 -4.79
C VAL A 356 -1.83 -7.08 -4.38
N ASN A 357 -2.59 -7.71 -5.27
CA ASN A 357 -3.86 -8.34 -4.95
C ASN A 357 -3.60 -9.80 -4.60
N VAL A 358 -3.96 -10.22 -3.39
CA VAL A 358 -3.63 -11.56 -2.87
C VAL A 358 -4.89 -12.36 -2.60
N VAL A 359 -4.77 -13.68 -2.64
CA VAL A 359 -5.85 -14.60 -2.25
C VAL A 359 -5.68 -14.97 -0.78
N ALA A 360 -6.73 -14.77 0.02
CA ALA A 360 -6.74 -15.11 1.44
C ALA A 360 -6.59 -16.62 1.64
N ALA A 361 -5.82 -17.03 2.65
CA ALA A 361 -5.53 -18.45 2.93
C ALA A 361 -6.80 -19.31 3.07
N ASN A 362 -7.88 -18.73 3.58
CA ASN A 362 -9.15 -19.39 3.81
C ASN A 362 -10.14 -19.34 2.64
N SER A 363 -9.80 -18.63 1.55
CA SER A 363 -10.63 -18.57 0.35
C SER A 363 -10.86 -19.95 -0.24
N LYS A 364 -12.09 -20.24 -0.67
CA LYS A 364 -12.42 -21.46 -1.41
C LYS A 364 -12.33 -21.27 -2.92
N HIS A 365 -12.01 -20.05 -3.38
CA HIS A 365 -12.18 -19.62 -4.76
C HIS A 365 -10.90 -19.01 -5.39
N PRO A 366 -9.70 -19.64 -5.24
CA PRO A 366 -8.47 -19.09 -5.80
C PRO A 366 -8.51 -19.02 -7.34
N ALA A 367 -9.11 -20.02 -7.99
CA ALA A 367 -9.24 -20.07 -9.44
C ALA A 367 -10.11 -18.91 -9.96
N GLU A 368 -11.21 -18.61 -9.28
CA GLU A 368 -12.14 -17.55 -9.63
C GLU A 368 -11.52 -16.15 -9.47
N VAL A 369 -10.69 -15.95 -8.42
CA VAL A 369 -9.92 -14.71 -8.27
C VAL A 369 -8.96 -14.52 -9.45
N VAL A 370 -8.21 -15.56 -9.82
CA VAL A 370 -7.28 -15.48 -10.97
C VAL A 370 -8.04 -15.27 -12.28
N LYS A 371 -9.17 -15.96 -12.52
CA LYS A 371 -10.03 -15.76 -13.69
C LYS A 371 -10.54 -14.33 -13.79
N PHE A 372 -11.00 -13.75 -12.68
CA PHE A 372 -11.46 -12.36 -12.64
C PHE A 372 -10.34 -11.38 -13.01
N LEU A 373 -9.16 -11.50 -12.41
CA LEU A 373 -8.03 -10.60 -12.70
C LEU A 373 -7.48 -10.82 -14.12
N ASN A 374 -7.47 -12.06 -14.61
CA ASN A 374 -7.10 -12.37 -15.99
C ASN A 374 -8.09 -11.79 -17.00
N TRP A 375 -9.39 -11.79 -16.68
CA TRP A 375 -10.43 -11.14 -17.48
C TRP A 375 -10.27 -9.62 -17.47
N LEU A 376 -9.99 -9.04 -16.30
CA LEU A 376 -9.82 -7.60 -16.11
C LEU A 376 -8.74 -7.05 -17.06
N TYR A 377 -7.60 -7.74 -17.16
CA TYR A 377 -6.50 -7.31 -18.03
C TYR A 377 -6.56 -7.88 -19.46
N ALA A 378 -7.64 -8.58 -19.84
CA ALA A 378 -7.78 -9.16 -21.17
C ALA A 378 -8.00 -8.11 -22.27
N SER A 379 -8.61 -6.97 -21.94
CA SER A 379 -8.94 -5.92 -22.90
C SER A 379 -9.09 -4.54 -22.25
N GLN A 380 -8.95 -3.49 -23.05
CA GLN A 380 -9.21 -2.11 -22.62
C GLN A 380 -10.64 -1.94 -22.14
N ASP A 381 -11.63 -2.58 -22.77
CA ASP A 381 -13.05 -2.42 -22.40
C ASP A 381 -13.37 -3.03 -21.03
N ASN A 382 -12.80 -4.21 -20.71
CA ASN A 382 -12.97 -4.82 -19.39
C ASN A 382 -12.32 -3.96 -18.31
N TYR A 383 -11.12 -3.47 -18.59
CA TYR A 383 -10.38 -2.58 -17.70
C TYR A 383 -11.12 -1.28 -17.46
N ASP A 384 -11.58 -0.61 -18.53
CA ASP A 384 -12.32 0.64 -18.47
C ASP A 384 -13.60 0.49 -17.64
N LEU A 385 -14.36 -0.59 -17.86
CA LEU A 385 -15.59 -0.85 -17.13
C LEU A 385 -15.32 -1.02 -15.63
N PHE A 386 -14.29 -1.79 -15.26
CA PHE A 386 -13.98 -2.01 -13.86
C PHE A 386 -13.31 -0.80 -13.19
N MET A 387 -12.44 -0.08 -13.88
CA MET A 387 -11.65 1.02 -13.30
C MET A 387 -12.39 2.35 -13.32
N TYR A 388 -13.13 2.64 -14.38
CA TYR A 388 -13.75 3.96 -14.64
C TYR A 388 -15.28 3.91 -14.71
N GLY A 389 -15.87 2.73 -14.91
CA GLY A 389 -17.30 2.49 -14.82
C GLY A 389 -18.01 2.56 -16.16
N ILE A 390 -19.14 3.26 -16.22
CA ILE A 390 -20.03 3.32 -17.38
C ILE A 390 -19.78 4.63 -18.14
N GLU A 391 -19.33 4.52 -19.40
CA GLU A 391 -19.09 5.67 -20.26
C GLU A 391 -20.35 6.54 -20.43
N GLY A 392 -20.22 7.86 -20.32
CA GLY A 392 -21.33 8.80 -20.30
C GLY A 392 -22.09 8.91 -18.98
N LYS A 393 -21.83 8.03 -18.00
CA LYS A 393 -22.47 8.06 -16.67
C LYS A 393 -21.48 8.33 -15.53
N THR A 394 -20.33 7.67 -15.52
CA THR A 394 -19.29 7.84 -14.49
C THR A 394 -18.01 8.47 -15.05
N TYR A 395 -17.75 8.34 -16.35
CA TYR A 395 -16.61 8.97 -17.03
C TYR A 395 -16.89 9.13 -18.54
N ASN A 396 -16.09 9.95 -19.23
CA ASN A 396 -16.04 10.05 -20.69
C ASN A 396 -14.63 9.69 -21.18
N LYS A 397 -14.52 9.00 -22.32
CA LYS A 397 -13.23 8.79 -23.00
C LYS A 397 -12.79 10.07 -23.67
N VAL A 398 -11.49 10.35 -23.65
CA VAL A 398 -10.89 11.52 -24.30
C VAL A 398 -9.68 11.08 -25.11
N GLY A 399 -9.80 11.08 -26.44
CA GLY A 399 -8.78 10.52 -27.32
C GLY A 399 -8.48 9.04 -27.00
N ASP A 400 -7.28 8.58 -27.35
CA ASP A 400 -6.97 7.14 -27.27
C ASP A 400 -6.80 6.65 -25.83
N LYS A 401 -6.03 7.38 -25.02
CA LYS A 401 -5.67 7.01 -23.64
C LYS A 401 -6.10 8.05 -22.59
N GLY A 402 -6.93 9.01 -22.93
CA GLY A 402 -7.44 9.99 -21.98
C GLY A 402 -8.79 9.61 -21.39
N LEU A 403 -9.10 10.17 -20.23
CA LEU A 403 -10.43 10.14 -19.63
C LEU A 403 -10.79 11.48 -18.98
N GLU A 404 -12.08 11.70 -18.77
CA GLU A 404 -12.63 12.72 -17.88
C GLU A 404 -13.64 12.09 -16.93
N SER A 405 -13.42 12.20 -15.62
CA SER A 405 -14.35 11.67 -14.61
C SER A 405 -15.58 12.56 -14.49
N ILE A 406 -16.76 11.95 -14.42
CA ILE A 406 -18.00 12.66 -14.11
C ILE A 406 -18.08 12.82 -12.59
N MET A 407 -18.19 14.07 -12.14
CA MET A 407 -18.10 14.44 -10.73
C MET A 407 -19.49 14.51 -10.09
N ASP A 408 -19.59 14.12 -8.82
CA ASP A 408 -20.75 14.42 -8.00
C ASP A 408 -20.84 15.94 -7.75
N PRO A 409 -21.95 16.60 -8.10
CA PRO A 409 -22.08 18.05 -7.95
C PRO A 409 -22.07 18.54 -6.49
N LYS A 410 -22.36 17.67 -5.52
CA LYS A 410 -22.40 18.01 -4.08
C LYS A 410 -21.02 17.89 -3.43
N THR A 411 -20.31 16.81 -3.70
CA THR A 411 -19.02 16.51 -3.05
C THR A 411 -17.82 16.91 -3.90
N ASN A 412 -18.03 17.15 -5.20
CA ASN A 412 -16.97 17.41 -6.17
C ASN A 412 -15.90 16.31 -6.17
N THR A 413 -16.34 15.06 -6.04
CA THR A 413 -15.55 13.84 -6.16
C THR A 413 -16.05 13.03 -7.35
N PRO A 414 -15.23 12.18 -8.00
CA PRO A 414 -15.73 11.30 -9.05
C PRO A 414 -16.91 10.45 -8.57
N LEU A 415 -17.91 10.24 -9.43
CA LEU A 415 -19.04 9.35 -9.13
C LEU A 415 -18.59 7.90 -8.97
N TYR A 416 -17.60 7.50 -9.76
CA TYR A 416 -16.87 6.25 -9.64
C TYR A 416 -15.46 6.41 -10.19
N LEU A 417 -14.49 5.88 -9.45
CA LEU A 417 -13.10 5.72 -9.90
C LEU A 417 -12.47 4.67 -8.98
N GLN A 418 -11.93 3.60 -9.55
CA GLN A 418 -11.06 2.69 -8.82
C GLN A 418 -9.64 3.25 -8.82
N ASP A 419 -8.95 3.12 -7.69
CA ASP A 419 -7.57 3.58 -7.57
C ASP A 419 -6.62 2.71 -8.39
N ASP A 420 -5.95 3.32 -9.38
CA ASP A 420 -4.95 2.66 -10.24
C ASP A 420 -3.83 2.02 -9.42
N TRP A 421 -3.44 2.62 -8.28
CA TRP A 421 -2.35 2.10 -7.47
C TRP A 421 -2.64 0.72 -6.86
N MET A 422 -3.90 0.32 -6.70
CA MET A 422 -4.26 -0.97 -6.11
C MET A 422 -4.19 -2.13 -7.12
N ILE A 423 -4.70 -1.91 -8.33
CA ILE A 423 -5.00 -2.98 -9.29
C ILE A 423 -4.77 -2.55 -10.74
N GLY A 424 -4.17 -1.39 -10.96
CA GLY A 424 -3.97 -0.84 -12.28
C GLY A 424 -2.84 -1.51 -13.07
N ASN A 425 -2.87 -1.31 -14.38
CA ASN A 425 -1.82 -1.75 -15.29
C ASN A 425 -1.49 -0.63 -16.31
N LEU A 426 -0.23 -0.20 -16.35
CA LEU A 426 0.29 0.88 -17.21
C LEU A 426 -0.09 0.74 -18.68
N ASN A 427 -0.23 -0.48 -19.17
CA ASN A 427 -0.60 -0.71 -20.56
C ASN A 427 -2.05 -0.29 -20.86
N LEU A 428 -2.92 -0.33 -19.86
CA LEU A 428 -4.37 -0.10 -19.94
C LEU A 428 -4.85 1.18 -19.25
N ILE A 429 -4.04 1.78 -18.37
CA ILE A 429 -4.40 3.01 -17.66
C ILE A 429 -4.75 4.12 -18.66
N ARG A 430 -5.93 4.72 -18.46
CA ARG A 430 -6.29 6.01 -19.03
C ARG A 430 -5.87 7.12 -18.09
N VAL A 431 -5.41 8.23 -18.65
CA VAL A 431 -4.92 9.37 -17.88
C VAL A 431 -5.91 10.52 -17.95
N ASN A 432 -6.31 11.03 -16.79
CA ASN A 432 -7.15 12.22 -16.74
C ASN A 432 -6.41 13.41 -17.35
N GLN A 433 -7.05 14.16 -18.25
CA GLN A 433 -6.39 15.26 -18.97
C GLN A 433 -5.92 16.39 -18.03
N THR A 434 -6.64 16.56 -16.92
CA THR A 434 -6.33 17.55 -15.89
C THR A 434 -5.19 17.13 -14.97
N LEU A 435 -4.70 15.89 -15.08
CA LEU A 435 -3.60 15.40 -14.26
C LEU A 435 -2.33 16.22 -14.53
N LEU A 436 -1.68 16.69 -13.47
CA LEU A 436 -0.45 17.46 -13.60
C LEU A 436 0.64 16.63 -14.28
N SER A 437 1.47 17.26 -15.10
CA SER A 437 2.59 16.60 -15.79
C SER A 437 3.55 15.92 -14.83
N ALA A 438 3.80 16.51 -13.64
CA ALA A 438 4.57 15.86 -12.59
C ALA A 438 4.00 14.50 -12.16
N ASN A 439 2.68 14.32 -12.17
CA ASN A 439 2.04 13.04 -11.85
C ASN A 439 1.96 12.10 -13.06
N LYS A 440 1.93 12.64 -14.29
CA LYS A 440 1.98 11.83 -15.52
C LYS A 440 3.31 11.07 -15.66
N GLU A 441 4.39 11.52 -15.01
CA GLU A 441 5.67 10.80 -14.96
C GLU A 441 5.57 9.42 -14.30
N LEU A 442 4.58 9.19 -13.42
CA LEU A 442 4.30 7.85 -12.87
C LEU A 442 4.04 6.83 -13.98
N TYR A 443 3.53 7.27 -15.13
CA TYR A 443 3.08 6.41 -16.21
C TYR A 443 4.06 6.32 -17.38
N LYS A 444 5.27 6.88 -17.22
CA LYS A 444 6.31 6.87 -18.25
C LYS A 444 7.44 5.95 -17.82
N GLU A 445 7.69 4.93 -18.64
CA GLU A 445 8.80 4.01 -18.43
C GLU A 445 10.15 4.75 -18.52
N ASP A 446 11.03 4.51 -17.54
CA ASP A 446 12.42 4.97 -17.56
C ASP A 446 13.33 3.83 -18.03
N LYS A 447 13.64 3.81 -19.32
CA LYS A 447 14.51 2.80 -19.93
C LYS A 447 15.96 2.86 -19.45
N SER A 448 16.37 3.95 -18.80
CA SER A 448 17.71 4.10 -18.24
C SER A 448 17.82 3.62 -16.79
N ALA A 449 16.68 3.45 -16.11
CA ALA A 449 16.66 3.03 -14.73
C ALA A 449 17.14 1.59 -14.57
N LYS A 450 18.07 1.40 -13.63
CA LYS A 450 18.57 0.08 -13.21
C LYS A 450 17.64 -0.52 -12.16
N THR A 451 17.78 -1.81 -11.88
CA THR A 451 17.08 -2.45 -10.76
C THR A 451 18.07 -2.69 -9.62
N PHE A 452 17.73 -2.31 -8.40
CA PHE A 452 18.57 -2.62 -7.25
C PHE A 452 18.55 -4.12 -6.99
N TYR A 453 19.70 -4.75 -6.70
CA TYR A 453 19.79 -6.21 -6.60
C TYR A 453 18.83 -6.80 -5.54
N ALA A 454 18.54 -6.06 -4.47
CA ALA A 454 17.61 -6.47 -3.42
C ALA A 454 16.17 -5.94 -3.64
N ALA A 455 15.82 -5.48 -4.84
CA ALA A 455 14.46 -4.99 -5.16
C ALA A 455 13.41 -6.10 -5.01
N ASN A 456 13.80 -7.35 -5.26
CA ASN A 456 12.98 -8.56 -5.13
C ASN A 456 13.20 -9.31 -3.81
N PHE A 457 14.00 -8.78 -2.89
CA PHE A 457 14.30 -9.52 -1.67
C PHE A 457 13.08 -9.57 -0.73
N PHE A 458 12.68 -10.79 -0.36
CA PHE A 458 11.54 -11.10 0.51
C PHE A 458 11.98 -11.57 1.89
N PHE A 459 11.91 -10.67 2.87
CA PHE A 459 12.16 -11.05 4.26
C PHE A 459 10.97 -11.80 4.87
N ASP A 460 11.18 -13.05 5.28
CA ASP A 460 10.23 -13.81 6.08
C ASP A 460 10.46 -13.53 7.57
N PRO A 461 9.53 -12.85 8.26
CA PRO A 461 9.68 -12.54 9.67
C PRO A 461 9.32 -13.72 10.58
N ALA A 462 8.81 -14.85 10.07
CA ALA A 462 8.34 -15.95 10.91
C ALA A 462 9.39 -16.46 11.92
N PRO A 463 10.69 -16.62 11.58
CA PRO A 463 11.72 -17.05 12.52
C PRO A 463 11.98 -16.06 13.66
N VAL A 464 11.63 -14.78 13.48
CA VAL A 464 11.88 -13.68 14.44
C VAL A 464 10.61 -12.88 14.71
N LYS A 465 9.44 -13.53 14.65
CA LYS A 465 8.13 -12.86 14.66
C LYS A 465 7.91 -12.03 15.92
N ALA A 466 8.30 -12.57 17.08
CA ALA A 466 8.16 -11.89 18.36
C ALA A 466 9.07 -10.67 18.45
N GLU A 467 10.35 -10.83 18.11
CA GLU A 467 11.33 -9.75 18.06
C GLU A 467 10.93 -8.65 17.07
N MET A 468 10.48 -9.01 15.86
CA MET A 468 10.01 -8.05 14.87
C MET A 468 8.83 -7.23 15.40
N GLY A 469 7.84 -7.87 16.03
CA GLY A 469 6.72 -7.16 16.67
C GLY A 469 7.17 -6.17 17.75
N ASN A 470 8.10 -6.59 18.62
CA ASN A 470 8.66 -5.73 19.66
C ASN A 470 9.48 -4.57 19.07
N VAL A 471 10.29 -4.83 18.05
CA VAL A 471 11.11 -3.83 17.35
C VAL A 471 10.23 -2.77 16.68
N GLN A 472 9.15 -3.17 16.00
CA GLN A 472 8.22 -2.21 15.39
C GLN A 472 7.47 -1.36 16.41
N ALA A 473 7.12 -1.95 17.57
CA ALA A 473 6.52 -1.22 18.67
C ALA A 473 7.48 -0.13 19.20
N VAL A 474 8.73 -0.51 19.49
CA VAL A 474 9.77 0.44 19.94
C VAL A 474 10.08 1.49 18.87
N TYR A 475 10.18 1.09 17.60
CA TYR A 475 10.40 2.05 16.51
C TYR A 475 9.31 3.12 16.52
N THR A 476 8.04 2.69 16.60
CA THR A 476 6.90 3.60 16.59
C THR A 476 6.85 4.50 17.82
N SER A 477 7.12 3.98 19.03
CA SER A 477 7.03 4.76 20.27
C SER A 477 8.23 5.66 20.52
N ASP A 478 9.44 5.23 20.17
CA ASP A 478 10.69 5.85 20.61
C ASP A 478 11.52 6.42 19.46
N VAL A 479 11.49 5.82 18.27
CA VAL A 479 12.30 6.26 17.12
C VAL A 479 11.54 7.26 16.26
N THR A 480 10.25 7.03 15.98
CA THR A 480 9.43 7.91 15.13
C THR A 480 9.40 9.37 15.63
N PRO A 481 9.21 9.67 16.94
CA PRO A 481 9.26 11.06 17.42
C PRO A 481 10.61 11.75 17.20
N ILE A 482 11.71 11.00 17.26
CA ILE A 482 13.06 11.50 16.96
C ILE A 482 13.19 11.78 15.46
N TYR A 483 12.86 10.79 14.63
CA TYR A 483 12.98 10.88 13.18
C TYR A 483 12.11 12.00 12.60
N ARG A 484 10.91 12.24 13.17
CA ARG A 484 10.01 13.34 12.79
C ARG A 484 10.40 14.70 13.35
N GLY A 485 11.48 14.79 14.12
CA GLY A 485 12.00 16.05 14.67
C GLY A 485 11.19 16.62 15.84
N VAL A 486 10.21 15.88 16.37
CA VAL A 486 9.36 16.31 17.50
C VAL A 486 10.23 16.47 18.74
N ILE A 487 11.11 15.50 18.98
CA ILE A 487 12.15 15.52 20.02
C ILE A 487 13.55 15.54 19.40
N ASP A 488 14.53 15.96 20.19
CA ASP A 488 15.93 16.08 19.77
C ASP A 488 16.60 14.71 19.58
N TYR A 489 17.48 14.59 18.58
CA TYR A 489 18.21 13.36 18.28
C TYR A 489 19.25 13.02 19.35
N ASP A 490 20.20 13.92 19.61
CA ASP A 490 21.38 13.61 20.42
C ASP A 490 20.99 13.23 21.87
N SER A 491 19.92 13.82 22.39
CA SER A 491 19.44 13.56 23.75
C SER A 491 18.59 12.28 23.91
N HIS A 492 18.07 11.69 22.82
CA HIS A 492 17.08 10.60 22.90
C HIS A 492 17.48 9.33 22.15
N ILE A 493 18.37 9.42 21.15
CA ILE A 493 18.66 8.29 20.27
C ILE A 493 19.28 7.11 21.03
N GLN A 494 20.17 7.35 21.99
CA GLN A 494 20.83 6.26 22.71
C GLN A 494 19.82 5.41 23.49
N ALA A 495 18.86 6.05 24.17
CA ALA A 495 17.81 5.33 24.88
C ALA A 495 16.89 4.54 23.92
N ALA A 496 16.61 5.08 22.74
CA ALA A 496 15.84 4.37 21.71
C ALA A 496 16.61 3.15 21.16
N LEU A 497 17.92 3.29 20.91
CA LEU A 497 18.80 2.20 20.48
C LEU A 497 18.89 1.08 21.54
N ASP A 498 19.01 1.44 22.81
CA ASP A 498 19.04 0.46 23.92
C ASP A 498 17.71 -0.31 24.00
N LYS A 499 16.58 0.36 23.79
CA LYS A 499 15.25 -0.29 23.72
C LYS A 499 15.12 -1.20 22.49
N LEU A 500 15.63 -0.78 21.32
CA LEU A 500 15.64 -1.63 20.11
C LEU A 500 16.49 -2.89 20.33
N LYS A 501 17.64 -2.76 20.99
CA LYS A 501 18.49 -3.89 21.40
C LYS A 501 17.75 -4.84 22.34
N ALA A 502 17.12 -4.30 23.38
CA ALA A 502 16.29 -5.08 24.30
C ALA A 502 15.09 -5.76 23.60
N ALA A 503 14.52 -5.13 22.56
CA ALA A 503 13.45 -5.69 21.74
C ALA A 503 13.91 -6.80 20.78
N GLY A 504 15.23 -6.98 20.60
CA GLY A 504 15.81 -8.06 19.79
C GLY A 504 16.18 -7.65 18.37
N ILE A 505 16.47 -6.37 18.10
CA ILE A 505 16.84 -5.89 16.76
C ILE A 505 18.02 -6.67 16.16
N ASP A 506 19.03 -7.06 16.95
CA ASP A 506 20.20 -7.80 16.46
C ASP A 506 19.81 -9.16 15.86
N LYS A 507 18.82 -9.84 16.46
CA LYS A 507 18.28 -11.10 15.91
C LYS A 507 17.54 -10.87 14.61
N VAL A 508 16.76 -9.78 14.54
CA VAL A 508 16.02 -9.41 13.31
C VAL A 508 17.01 -9.14 12.18
N LEU A 509 18.06 -8.34 12.42
CA LEU A 509 19.08 -8.02 11.42
C LEU A 509 19.90 -9.24 11.01
N ALA A 510 20.23 -10.14 11.94
CA ALA A 510 20.92 -11.39 11.64
C ALA A 510 20.07 -12.32 10.76
N GLU A 511 18.76 -12.43 11.02
CA GLU A 511 17.87 -13.23 10.16
C GLU A 511 17.70 -12.57 8.78
N TYR A 512 17.64 -11.24 8.73
CA TYR A 512 17.68 -10.49 7.47
C TYR A 512 18.94 -10.82 6.66
N GLN A 513 20.12 -10.78 7.29
CA GLN A 513 21.39 -11.11 6.64
C GLN A 513 21.39 -12.54 6.11
N LYS A 514 21.00 -13.51 6.94
CA LYS A 514 20.92 -14.93 6.56
C LYS A 514 20.03 -15.14 5.33
N GLN A 515 18.85 -14.52 5.31
CA GLN A 515 17.93 -14.64 4.18
C GLN A 515 18.42 -13.89 2.94
N LEU A 516 19.08 -12.74 3.10
CA LEU A 516 19.69 -12.00 2.00
C LEU A 516 20.83 -12.79 1.35
N ASP A 517 21.66 -13.46 2.15
CA ASP A 517 22.73 -14.33 1.65
C ASP A 517 22.17 -15.52 0.87
N ALA A 518 21.11 -16.16 1.40
CA ALA A 518 20.41 -17.23 0.69
C ALA A 518 19.79 -16.74 -0.63
N PHE A 519 19.16 -15.55 -0.61
CA PHE A 519 18.61 -14.92 -1.81
C PHE A 519 19.69 -14.68 -2.87
N LYS A 520 20.84 -14.10 -2.49
CA LYS A 520 21.97 -13.85 -3.39
C LYS A 520 22.55 -15.14 -3.97
N ALA A 521 22.58 -16.22 -3.21
CA ALA A 521 23.04 -17.52 -3.69
C ALA A 521 22.06 -18.20 -4.67
N SER A 522 20.77 -17.88 -4.58
CA SER A 522 19.70 -18.43 -5.43
C SER A 522 19.39 -17.59 -6.68
N ALA A 523 19.79 -16.33 -6.69
CA ALA A 523 19.56 -15.44 -7.83
C ALA A 523 20.37 -15.93 -9.04
N PRO A 524 19.78 -15.98 -10.25
CA PRO A 524 20.56 -16.18 -11.47
C PRO A 524 21.66 -15.12 -11.53
N THR A 525 22.92 -15.53 -11.69
CA THR A 525 23.98 -14.60 -12.06
C THR A 525 23.61 -13.98 -13.40
N GLU A 526 23.40 -12.65 -13.42
CA GLU A 526 23.17 -11.86 -14.63
C GLU A 526 24.31 -12.00 -15.65
#